data_AF-A0A3N9NY67-F1
#
_entry.id   AF-A0A3N9NY67-F1
#
_cell.length_a   1.000
_cell.length_b   1.000
_cell.length_c   1.000
_cell.angle_alpha   90.00
_cell.angle_beta   90.00
_cell.angle_gamma   90.00
#
_symmetry.space_group_name_H-M   'P 1'
#
loop_
_entity.id
_entity.type
_entity.pdbx_description
1 polymer ?
#
loop_
_entity_poly.entity_id
_entity_poly.type
_entity_poly.pdbx_seq_one_letter_code
_entity_poly.pdbx_strand_id
1 'polypeptide(L)'
;MSYLGKEDIFRQVINLAKDYQEYNDKYALNEFSTSAEDFEKQKKHGQSHEYAEITRRKEKLSDFLDSLSLDDVKTVLVVMYLGRDEHYDPDASYEERYEYIRKEFDTESWNNKSIVINQIAGKAPLAEYLANGAEILGINI
;
A
#
# COMPACT_ATOMS: atom_id res chain seq x y z
N MET A 1 -22.46 -2.04 -2.89
CA MET A 1 -21.07 -1.85 -3.34
C MET A 1 -20.12 -2.21 -2.21
N SER A 2 -19.12 -3.06 -2.46
CA SER A 2 -18.25 -3.63 -1.42
C SER A 2 -17.25 -2.64 -0.80
N TYR A 3 -17.12 -1.41 -1.33
CA TYR A 3 -16.20 -0.39 -0.83
C TYR A 3 -16.87 0.77 -0.06
N LEU A 4 -18.20 0.88 -0.08
CA LEU A 4 -18.92 1.92 0.66
C LEU A 4 -18.88 1.64 2.17
N GLY A 5 -18.71 2.68 2.99
CA GLY A 5 -18.63 2.53 4.45
C GLY A 5 -17.25 2.09 4.95
N LYS A 6 -16.24 2.04 4.07
CA LYS A 6 -14.85 1.68 4.39
C LYS A 6 -13.92 2.90 4.45
N GLU A 7 -14.46 4.11 4.56
CA GLU A 7 -13.71 5.38 4.57
C GLU A 7 -12.66 5.41 5.68
N ASP A 8 -12.99 4.91 6.86
CA ASP A 8 -12.07 4.84 7.99
C ASP A 8 -10.88 3.90 7.72
N ILE A 9 -11.11 2.77 7.05
CA ILE A 9 -10.03 1.86 6.61
C ILE A 9 -9.08 2.63 5.69
N PHE A 10 -9.59 3.32 4.67
CA PHE A 10 -8.74 4.07 3.75
C PHE A 10 -7.97 5.19 4.45
N ARG A 11 -8.62 5.97 5.33
CA ARG A 11 -7.95 7.02 6.12
C ARG A 11 -6.82 6.44 6.96
N GLN A 12 -7.03 5.31 7.63
CA GLN A 12 -6.02 4.66 8.45
C GLN A 12 -4.85 4.12 7.61
N VAL A 13 -5.12 3.40 6.51
CA VAL A 13 -4.05 2.90 5.63
C VAL A 13 -3.25 4.05 5.02
N ILE A 14 -3.90 5.11 4.53
CA ILE A 14 -3.23 6.28 3.96
C ILE A 14 -2.33 6.94 4.98
N ASN A 15 -2.80 7.15 6.22
CA ASN A 15 -1.99 7.77 7.27
C ASN A 15 -0.77 6.92 7.65
N LEU A 16 -0.93 5.60 7.78
CA LEU A 16 0.19 4.69 8.06
C LEU A 16 1.18 4.63 6.89
N ALA A 17 0.68 4.63 5.65
CA ALA A 17 1.50 4.67 4.45
C ALA A 17 2.31 5.98 4.35
N LYS A 18 1.70 7.13 4.68
CA LYS A 18 2.41 8.42 4.73
C LYS A 18 3.51 8.43 5.78
N ASP A 19 3.21 8.05 7.02
CA ASP A 19 4.22 8.00 8.11
C ASP A 19 5.40 7.08 7.76
N TYR A 20 5.10 5.89 7.20
CA TYR A 20 6.14 4.98 6.73
C TYR A 20 6.98 5.61 5.61
N GLN A 21 6.34 6.15 4.56
CA GLN A 21 7.02 6.71 3.41
C GLN A 21 7.87 7.93 3.77
N GLU A 22 7.33 8.89 4.54
CA GLU A 22 8.07 10.10 4.94
C GLU A 22 9.33 9.76 5.73
N TYR A 23 9.26 8.77 6.63
CA TYR A 23 10.41 8.35 7.41
C TYR A 23 11.40 7.55 6.55
N ASN A 24 10.91 6.67 5.67
CA ASN A 24 11.75 5.91 4.75
C ASN A 24 12.51 6.85 3.79
N ASP A 25 11.84 7.79 3.14
CA ASP A 25 12.44 8.71 2.17
C ASP A 25 13.53 9.59 2.81
N LYS A 26 13.37 9.90 4.10
CA LYS A 26 14.32 10.72 4.87
C LYS A 26 15.56 9.95 5.33
N TYR A 27 15.42 8.68 5.67
CA TYR A 27 16.44 7.93 6.42
C TYR A 27 16.94 6.67 5.74
N ALA A 28 16.25 6.14 4.73
CA ALA A 28 16.69 4.96 4.00
C ALA A 28 17.99 5.24 3.22
N LEU A 29 18.86 4.24 3.17
CA LEU A 29 20.00 4.26 2.26
C LEU A 29 19.52 4.04 0.82
N ASN A 30 19.62 5.07 -0.01
CA ASN A 30 19.18 5.03 -1.42
C ASN A 30 20.28 4.58 -2.40
N GLU A 31 21.45 4.15 -1.92
CA GLU A 31 22.59 3.79 -2.77
C GLU A 31 22.69 2.26 -2.99
N PHE A 32 22.46 1.84 -4.23
CA PHE A 32 22.92 0.53 -4.72
C PHE A 32 24.40 0.65 -5.09
N SER A 33 25.27 -0.07 -4.37
CA SER A 33 26.72 -0.08 -4.64
C SER A 33 27.31 -1.48 -4.38
N THR A 34 28.44 -1.76 -5.04
CA THR A 34 29.14 -3.05 -5.05
C THR A 34 30.46 -3.03 -4.28
N SER A 35 30.78 -1.92 -3.57
CA SER A 35 32.05 -1.77 -2.85
C SER A 35 32.00 -2.35 -1.43
N ALA A 36 33.15 -2.79 -0.90
CA ALA A 36 33.26 -3.30 0.47
C ALA A 36 32.92 -2.24 1.54
N GLU A 37 33.24 -0.97 1.30
CA GLU A 37 32.89 0.13 2.20
C GLU A 37 31.38 0.34 2.28
N ASP A 38 30.67 0.16 1.16
CA ASP A 38 29.22 0.35 1.12
C ASP A 38 28.47 -0.83 1.74
N PHE A 39 29.00 -2.06 1.65
CA PHE A 39 28.50 -3.20 2.44
C PHE A 39 28.57 -2.92 3.95
N GLU A 40 29.68 -2.35 4.43
CA GLU A 40 29.82 -1.97 5.83
C GLU A 40 28.88 -0.82 6.21
N LYS A 41 28.64 0.16 5.33
CA LYS A 41 27.61 1.20 5.55
C LYS A 41 26.21 0.61 5.63
N GLN A 42 25.83 -0.28 4.72
CA GLN A 42 24.53 -0.96 4.73
C GLN A 42 24.35 -1.78 6.01
N LYS A 43 25.38 -2.54 6.42
CA LYS A 43 25.36 -3.30 7.66
C LYS A 43 25.18 -2.41 8.89
N LYS A 44 25.93 -1.31 8.98
CA LYS A 44 25.77 -0.33 10.07
C LYS A 44 24.38 0.30 10.07
N HIS A 45 23.86 0.65 8.90
CA HIS A 45 22.52 1.19 8.77
C HIS A 45 21.46 0.17 9.18
N GLY A 46 21.58 -1.10 8.81
CA GLY A 46 20.68 -2.17 9.27
C GLY A 46 20.67 -2.37 10.80
N GLN A 47 21.67 -1.86 11.50
CA GLN A 47 21.78 -1.85 12.96
C GLN A 47 21.45 -0.48 13.59
N SER A 48 21.11 0.51 12.77
CA SER A 48 20.82 1.87 13.23
C SER A 48 19.43 1.99 13.85
N HIS A 49 19.25 3.02 14.67
CA HIS A 49 17.94 3.37 15.23
C HIS A 49 16.95 3.74 14.12
N GLU A 50 17.43 4.43 13.08
CA GLU A 50 16.64 4.85 11.93
C GLU A 50 16.08 3.64 11.17
N TYR A 51 16.90 2.63 10.87
CA TYR A 51 16.42 1.42 10.19
C TYR A 51 15.43 0.62 11.03
N ALA A 52 15.64 0.54 12.35
CA ALA A 52 14.68 -0.06 13.27
C ALA A 52 13.34 0.69 13.24
N GLU A 53 13.36 2.03 13.18
CA GLU A 53 12.17 2.87 13.09
C GLU A 53 11.46 2.80 11.72
N ILE A 54 12.19 2.62 10.62
CA ILE A 54 11.62 2.30 9.29
C ILE A 54 10.87 0.98 9.36
N THR A 55 11.52 -0.05 9.91
CA THR A 55 10.95 -1.40 10.05
C THR A 55 9.69 -1.37 10.91
N ARG A 56 9.74 -0.70 12.06
CA ARG A 56 8.59 -0.55 12.99
C ARG A 56 7.38 0.10 12.32
N ARG A 57 7.59 1.13 11.48
CA ARG A 57 6.49 1.80 10.76
C ARG A 57 5.88 0.91 9.69
N LYS A 58 6.72 0.18 8.95
CA LYS A 58 6.26 -0.81 7.97
C LYS A 58 5.49 -1.96 8.61
N GLU A 59 5.95 -2.42 9.77
CA GLU A 59 5.24 -3.42 10.58
C GLU A 59 3.89 -2.89 11.03
N LYS A 60 3.81 -1.66 11.55
CA LYS A 60 2.53 -1.04 11.94
C LYS A 60 1.51 -0.98 10.79
N LEU A 61 1.95 -0.66 9.57
CA LEU A 61 1.12 -0.73 8.37
C LEU A 61 0.65 -2.16 8.09
N SER A 62 1.59 -3.12 8.11
CA SER A 62 1.29 -4.53 7.85
C SER A 62 0.34 -5.14 8.89
N ASP A 63 0.55 -4.83 10.16
CA ASP A 63 -0.28 -5.28 11.29
C ASP A 63 -1.70 -4.73 11.18
N PHE A 64 -1.86 -3.45 10.79
CA PHE A 64 -3.18 -2.89 10.55
C PHE A 64 -3.88 -3.63 9.40
N LEU A 65 -3.21 -3.83 8.26
CA LEU A 65 -3.78 -4.60 7.14
C LEU A 65 -4.10 -6.04 7.55
N ASP A 66 -3.30 -6.66 8.41
CA ASP A 66 -3.57 -8.01 8.93
C ASP A 66 -4.70 -8.04 9.96
N SER A 67 -5.08 -6.92 10.58
CA SER A 67 -6.27 -6.87 11.42
C SER A 67 -7.59 -6.88 10.63
N LEU A 68 -7.55 -6.54 9.34
CA LEU A 68 -8.73 -6.44 8.47
C LEU A 68 -9.18 -7.82 7.95
N SER A 69 -10.42 -7.92 7.43
CA SER A 69 -10.84 -9.12 6.73
C SER A 69 -10.11 -9.27 5.38
N LEU A 70 -10.02 -10.49 4.83
CA LEU A 70 -9.43 -10.68 3.50
C LEU A 70 -10.16 -9.84 2.44
N ASP A 71 -11.49 -9.72 2.53
CA ASP A 71 -12.25 -8.89 1.59
C ASP A 71 -11.88 -7.41 1.70
N ASP A 72 -11.73 -6.89 2.92
CA ASP A 72 -11.30 -5.51 3.15
C ASP A 72 -9.90 -5.25 2.59
N VAL A 73 -8.96 -6.17 2.82
CA VAL A 73 -7.60 -6.05 2.27
C VAL A 73 -7.64 -6.09 0.73
N LYS A 74 -8.47 -6.94 0.12
CA LYS A 74 -8.68 -6.92 -1.34
C LYS A 74 -9.32 -5.62 -1.82
N THR A 75 -10.24 -5.03 -1.06
CA THR A 75 -10.78 -3.70 -1.37
C THR A 75 -9.68 -2.64 -1.37
N VAL A 76 -8.79 -2.63 -0.37
CA VAL A 76 -7.63 -1.72 -0.34
C VAL A 76 -6.72 -1.95 -1.54
N LEU A 77 -6.45 -3.21 -1.91
CA LEU A 77 -5.67 -3.57 -3.09
C LEU A 77 -6.28 -3.00 -4.37
N VAL A 78 -7.58 -3.18 -4.58
CA VAL A 78 -8.30 -2.68 -5.77
C VAL A 78 -8.19 -1.17 -5.88
N VAL A 79 -8.48 -0.45 -4.79
CA VAL A 79 -8.41 1.02 -4.78
C VAL A 79 -6.99 1.51 -5.07
N MET A 80 -5.98 0.87 -4.46
CA MET A 80 -4.58 1.17 -4.74
C MET A 80 -4.23 0.99 -6.23
N TYR A 81 -4.62 -0.13 -6.84
CA TYR A 81 -4.33 -0.39 -8.26
C TYR A 81 -5.06 0.59 -9.18
N LEU A 82 -6.31 0.92 -8.86
CA LEU A 82 -7.10 1.89 -9.61
C LEU A 82 -6.44 3.28 -9.62
N GLY A 83 -5.95 3.76 -8.47
CA GLY A 83 -5.26 5.05 -8.40
C GLY A 83 -3.80 5.03 -8.85
N ARG A 84 -3.18 3.85 -8.95
CA ARG A 84 -1.82 3.69 -9.48
C ARG A 84 -1.79 3.66 -11.00
N ASP A 85 -2.62 2.80 -11.58
CA ASP A 85 -2.59 2.51 -13.01
C ASP A 85 -3.57 3.39 -13.78
N GLU A 86 -4.56 3.99 -13.10
CA GLU A 86 -5.63 4.82 -13.67
C GLU A 86 -6.33 4.16 -14.87
N HIS A 87 -6.34 2.83 -14.90
CA HIS A 87 -6.88 2.05 -15.99
C HIS A 87 -8.36 1.77 -15.78
N TYR A 88 -9.19 2.71 -16.23
CA TYR A 88 -10.65 2.59 -16.20
C TYR A 88 -11.30 3.38 -17.33
N ASP A 89 -12.54 3.03 -17.65
CA ASP A 89 -13.36 3.83 -18.57
C ASP A 89 -13.91 5.06 -17.81
N PRO A 90 -13.58 6.31 -18.22
CA PRO A 90 -14.05 7.51 -17.55
C PRO A 90 -15.57 7.70 -17.66
N ASP A 91 -16.23 7.08 -18.64
CA ASP A 91 -17.69 7.13 -18.79
C ASP A 91 -18.41 6.05 -17.95
N ALA A 92 -17.66 5.07 -17.43
CA ALA A 92 -18.22 4.03 -16.56
C ALA A 92 -18.54 4.57 -15.16
N SER A 93 -19.58 3.99 -14.54
CA SER A 93 -19.95 4.27 -13.16
C SER A 93 -18.86 3.86 -12.17
N TYR A 94 -18.86 4.44 -10.97
CA TYR A 94 -17.89 4.08 -9.92
C TYR A 94 -17.89 2.57 -9.60
N GLU A 95 -19.06 1.94 -9.62
CA GLU A 95 -19.18 0.49 -9.41
C GLU A 95 -18.51 -0.29 -10.55
N GLU A 96 -18.75 0.08 -11.81
CA GLU A 96 -18.13 -0.59 -12.96
C GLU A 96 -16.60 -0.45 -12.95
N ARG A 97 -16.08 0.72 -12.57
CA ARG A 97 -14.63 0.95 -12.42
C ARG A 97 -14.02 0.04 -11.36
N TYR A 98 -14.67 -0.07 -10.20
CA TYR A 98 -14.23 -0.95 -9.13
C TYR A 98 -14.28 -2.42 -9.56
N GLU A 99 -15.41 -2.87 -10.11
CA GLU A 99 -15.63 -4.25 -10.51
C GLU A 99 -14.71 -4.70 -11.64
N TYR A 100 -14.33 -3.79 -12.54
CA TYR A 100 -13.36 -4.07 -13.58
C TYR A 100 -12.02 -4.55 -13.01
N ILE A 101 -11.49 -3.82 -12.02
CA ILE A 101 -10.23 -4.16 -11.34
C ILE A 101 -10.42 -5.33 -10.36
N ARG A 102 -11.54 -5.36 -9.61
CA ARG A 102 -11.81 -6.39 -8.60
C ARG A 102 -11.77 -7.82 -9.15
N LYS A 103 -12.25 -8.02 -10.38
CA LYS A 103 -12.27 -9.32 -11.04
C LYS A 103 -10.89 -9.98 -11.16
N GLU A 104 -9.83 -9.20 -11.33
CA GLU A 104 -8.46 -9.73 -11.41
C GLU A 104 -7.99 -10.32 -10.06
N PHE A 105 -8.53 -9.76 -8.97
CA PHE A 105 -8.16 -10.08 -7.59
C PHE A 105 -9.07 -11.09 -6.90
N ASP A 106 -10.09 -11.59 -7.59
CA ASP A 106 -10.95 -12.68 -7.13
C ASP A 106 -10.50 -14.06 -7.66
N THR A 107 -9.34 -14.14 -8.31
CA THR A 107 -8.71 -15.42 -8.69
C THR A 107 -8.07 -16.13 -7.48
N GLU A 108 -7.88 -17.45 -7.57
CA GLU A 108 -7.36 -18.28 -6.45
C GLU A 108 -6.02 -17.78 -5.90
N SER A 109 -5.15 -17.24 -6.75
CA SER A 109 -3.85 -16.69 -6.38
C SER A 109 -3.92 -15.56 -5.35
N TRP A 110 -5.06 -14.85 -5.27
CA TRP A 110 -5.27 -13.72 -4.37
C TRP A 110 -6.04 -14.09 -3.10
N ASN A 111 -6.31 -15.37 -2.85
CA ASN A 111 -6.97 -15.81 -1.62
C ASN A 111 -6.00 -15.94 -0.43
N ASN A 112 -4.70 -15.77 -0.65
CA ASN A 112 -3.72 -15.71 0.42
C ASN A 112 -3.55 -14.26 0.90
N LYS A 113 -4.08 -13.96 2.10
CA LYS A 113 -4.05 -12.62 2.68
C LYS A 113 -2.63 -12.05 2.82
N SER A 114 -1.64 -12.87 3.18
CA SER A 114 -0.26 -12.38 3.34
C SER A 114 0.36 -11.95 2.01
N ILE A 115 0.00 -12.62 0.90
CA ILE A 115 0.39 -12.19 -0.45
C ILE A 115 -0.23 -10.82 -0.77
N VAL A 116 -1.51 -10.64 -0.46
CA VAL A 116 -2.19 -9.35 -0.70
C VAL A 116 -1.57 -8.23 0.12
N ILE A 117 -1.32 -8.45 1.41
CA ILE A 117 -0.69 -7.48 2.31
C ILE A 117 0.69 -7.09 1.80
N ASN A 118 1.52 -8.08 1.44
CA ASN A 118 2.85 -7.82 0.87
C ASN A 118 2.76 -7.01 -0.43
N GLN A 119 1.76 -7.28 -1.26
CA GLN A 119 1.54 -6.52 -2.48
C GLN A 119 1.19 -5.06 -2.22
N ILE A 120 0.40 -4.77 -1.18
CA ILE A 120 0.02 -3.41 -0.77
C ILE A 120 1.21 -2.70 -0.09
N ALA A 121 1.73 -3.27 1.00
CA ALA A 121 2.77 -2.67 1.83
C ALA A 121 4.14 -2.54 1.12
N GLY A 122 4.30 -3.21 -0.02
CA GLY A 122 5.47 -3.09 -0.89
C GLY A 122 5.38 -1.97 -1.93
N LYS A 123 4.25 -1.25 -2.06
CA LYS A 123 4.14 -0.14 -3.02
C LYS A 123 4.59 1.19 -2.44
N ALA A 124 5.14 2.03 -3.31
CA ALA A 124 5.44 3.42 -3.04
C ALA A 124 5.20 4.24 -4.34
N PRO A 125 4.56 5.42 -4.28
CA PRO A 125 3.92 6.03 -3.12
C PRO A 125 2.51 5.45 -2.83
N LEU A 126 2.40 4.57 -1.82
CA LEU A 126 1.14 3.87 -1.51
C LEU A 126 0.01 4.83 -1.11
N ALA A 127 0.33 5.87 -0.32
CA ALA A 127 -0.66 6.83 0.14
C ALA A 127 -1.30 7.62 -1.02
N GLU A 128 -0.50 7.97 -2.03
CA GLU A 128 -0.96 8.68 -3.22
C GLU A 128 -1.85 7.77 -4.07
N TYR A 129 -1.43 6.53 -4.33
CA TYR A 129 -2.23 5.56 -5.07
C TYR A 129 -3.59 5.31 -4.43
N LEU A 130 -3.65 5.21 -3.10
CA LEU A 130 -4.92 5.05 -2.38
C LEU A 130 -5.79 6.32 -2.43
N ALA A 131 -5.18 7.50 -2.33
CA ALA A 131 -5.91 8.77 -2.41
C ALA A 131 -6.54 8.96 -3.79
N ASN A 132 -5.76 8.76 -4.86
CA ASN A 132 -6.23 8.86 -6.24
C ASN A 132 -7.32 7.83 -6.52
N GLY A 133 -7.13 6.58 -6.06
CA GLY A 133 -8.12 5.52 -6.25
C GLY A 133 -9.45 5.82 -5.55
N ALA A 134 -9.39 6.40 -4.35
CA ALA A 134 -10.57 6.83 -3.62
C ALA A 134 -11.29 7.98 -4.35
N GLU A 135 -10.56 8.95 -4.88
CA GLU A 135 -11.12 10.03 -5.70
C GLU A 135 -11.82 9.49 -6.96
N ILE A 136 -11.19 8.55 -7.67
CA ILE A 136 -11.77 7.90 -8.88
C ILE A 136 -13.10 7.20 -8.57
N LEU A 137 -13.28 6.71 -7.35
CA LEU A 137 -14.49 6.03 -6.87
C LEU A 137 -15.47 6.94 -6.12
N GLY A 138 -15.17 8.24 -5.99
CA GLY A 138 -16.00 9.20 -5.26
C GLY A 138 -16.07 8.94 -3.75
N ILE A 139 -15.03 8.31 -3.18
CA ILE A 139 -14.93 8.04 -1.73
C ILE A 139 -14.36 9.28 -1.04
N ASN A 140 -15.12 9.83 -0.08
CA ASN A 140 -14.72 11.02 0.67
C ASN A 140 -13.80 10.66 1.87
N ILE A 141 -12.49 10.74 1.64
CA ILE A 141 -11.42 10.49 2.62
C ILE A 141 -10.78 11.77 3.16
#